data_AF-A0A7W1FD58-F1
#
_entry.id   AF-A0A7W1FD58-F1
#
_cell.length_a   1.000
_cell.length_b   1.000
_cell.length_c   1.000
_cell.angle_alpha   90.00
_cell.angle_beta   90.00
_cell.angle_gamma   90.00
#
_symmetry.space_group_name_H-M   'P 1'
#
loop_
_entity.id
_entity.type
_entity.pdbx_description
1 polymer ?
#
loop_
_entity_poly.entity_id
_entity_poly.type
_entity_poly.pdbx_seq_one_letter_code
_entity_poly.pdbx_strand_id
1 'polypeptide(L)'
;MDDDKDSLIEKLTKELESSENNVRFSRLLTICENVFGEYRTSGSHHIFKTPWQGDPRINLQKLKGNLAKPYQVRQVLRCIRKLKEIKEKNEQENK
;
A
#
# COMPACT_ATOMS: atom_id res chain seq x y z
N MET A 1 -16.69 -14.16 -0.79
CA MET A 1 -15.30 -14.23 -1.31
C MET A 1 -14.57 -12.91 -1.12
N ASP A 2 -15.26 -11.78 -0.97
CA ASP A 2 -14.63 -10.48 -0.66
C ASP A 2 -14.13 -10.36 0.81
N ASP A 3 -14.79 -11.05 1.76
CA ASP A 3 -14.40 -11.03 3.19
C ASP A 3 -12.94 -11.48 3.46
N ASP A 4 -12.45 -12.47 2.71
CA ASP A 4 -11.09 -12.98 2.88
C ASP A 4 -10.02 -11.95 2.50
N LYS A 5 -10.32 -11.12 1.49
CA LYS A 5 -9.40 -10.10 1.00
C LYS A 5 -9.31 -8.93 1.97
N ASP A 6 -10.43 -8.52 2.55
CA ASP A 6 -10.43 -7.43 3.53
C ASP A 6 -9.77 -7.85 4.85
N SER A 7 -9.95 -9.11 5.28
CA SER A 7 -9.20 -9.70 6.40
C SER A 7 -7.68 -9.69 6.14
N LEU A 8 -7.25 -10.02 4.92
CA LEU A 8 -5.84 -9.95 4.54
C LEU A 8 -5.30 -8.51 4.60
N ILE A 9 -6.01 -7.53 4.03
CA ILE A 9 -5.59 -6.13 4.04
C ILE A 9 -5.45 -5.61 5.47
N GLU A 10 -6.36 -5.99 6.37
CA GLU A 10 -6.26 -5.62 7.79
C GLU A 10 -5.01 -6.21 8.45
N LYS A 11 -4.71 -7.50 8.22
CA LYS A 11 -3.49 -8.14 8.74
C LYS A 11 -2.23 -7.45 8.24
N LEU A 12 -2.15 -7.15 6.94
CA LEU A 12 -1.00 -6.46 6.35
C LEU A 12 -0.85 -5.02 6.88
N THR A 13 -1.96 -4.34 7.17
CA THR A 13 -1.95 -2.99 7.76
C THR A 13 -1.35 -3.05 9.18
N LYS A 14 -1.81 -3.98 10.02
CA LYS A 14 -1.31 -4.17 11.39
C LYS A 14 0.19 -4.54 11.41
N GLU A 15 0.64 -5.31 10.43
CA GLU A 15 2.06 -5.62 10.27
C GLU A 15 2.89 -4.35 10.03
N LEU A 16 2.47 -3.48 9.11
CA LEU A 16 3.18 -2.23 8.82
C LEU A 16 3.14 -1.25 9.99
N GLU A 17 2.04 -1.19 10.75
CA GLU A 17 1.92 -0.35 11.95
C GLU A 17 2.86 -0.81 13.07
N SER A 18 2.99 -2.12 13.29
CA SER A 18 3.87 -2.66 14.35
C SER A 18 5.36 -2.60 14.00
N SER A 19 5.70 -2.49 12.71
CA SER A 19 7.09 -2.53 12.23
C SER A 19 7.51 -1.29 11.43
N GLU A 20 6.85 -0.15 11.61
CA GLU A 20 6.96 1.06 10.75
C GLU A 20 8.40 1.48 10.43
N ASN A 21 9.31 1.38 11.41
CA ASN A 21 10.71 1.79 11.27
C ASN A 21 11.66 0.68 10.78
N ASN A 22 11.18 -0.56 10.63
CA ASN A 22 12.01 -1.72 10.31
C ASN A 22 11.28 -2.70 9.36
N VAL A 23 10.89 -2.20 8.19
CA VAL A 23 10.28 -3.01 7.13
C VAL A 23 11.29 -3.31 6.04
N ARG A 24 11.44 -4.59 5.65
CA ARG A 24 12.21 -4.95 4.45
C ARG A 24 11.55 -4.37 3.21
N PHE A 25 12.33 -3.82 2.30
CA PHE A 25 11.79 -3.20 1.08
C PHE A 25 10.96 -4.19 0.25
N SER A 26 11.43 -5.44 0.12
CA SER A 26 10.70 -6.51 -0.56
C SER A 26 9.35 -6.80 0.08
N ARG A 27 9.26 -6.77 1.42
CA ARG A 27 7.99 -6.97 2.13
C ARG A 27 7.02 -5.82 1.85
N LEU A 28 7.51 -4.58 1.85
CA LEU A 28 6.69 -3.42 1.51
C LEU A 28 6.17 -3.50 0.07
N LEU A 29 6.98 -3.96 -0.89
CA LEU A 29 6.54 -4.21 -2.27
C LEU A 29 5.43 -5.25 -2.33
N THR A 30 5.61 -6.43 -1.72
CA THR A 30 4.59 -7.48 -1.73
C THR A 30 3.28 -7.00 -1.12
N ILE A 31 3.34 -6.24 -0.02
CA ILE A 31 2.13 -5.66 0.58
C ILE A 31 1.44 -4.70 -0.40
N CYS A 32 2.21 -3.83 -1.06
CA CYS A 32 1.66 -2.92 -2.05
C CYS A 32 1.08 -3.66 -3.27
N GLU A 33 1.68 -4.76 -3.72
CA GLU A 33 1.16 -5.59 -4.82
C GLU A 33 -0.19 -6.23 -4.46
N ASN A 34 -0.33 -6.74 -3.23
CA ASN A 34 -1.58 -7.32 -2.75
C ASN A 34 -2.71 -6.28 -2.66
N VAL A 35 -2.38 -5.02 -2.35
CA VAL A 35 -3.37 -3.95 -2.13
C VAL A 35 -3.67 -3.17 -3.42
N PHE A 36 -2.63 -2.75 -4.14
CA PHE A 36 -2.70 -1.81 -5.27
C PHE A 36 -2.43 -2.46 -6.63
N GLY A 37 -2.08 -3.74 -6.67
CA GLY A 37 -1.72 -4.46 -7.88
C GLY A 37 -0.27 -4.26 -8.31
N GLU A 38 0.07 -4.74 -9.50
CA GLU A 38 1.44 -4.70 -10.01
C GLU A 38 1.99 -3.27 -10.15
N TYR A 39 3.24 -3.07 -9.77
CA TYR A 39 3.95 -1.82 -10.00
C TYR A 39 4.65 -1.82 -11.37
N ARG A 40 4.90 -0.62 -11.90
CA ARG A 40 5.90 -0.44 -12.96
C ARG A 40 7.23 0.01 -12.38
N THR A 41 8.32 -0.39 -13.00
CA THR A 41 9.66 0.09 -12.63
C THR A 41 10.12 1.20 -13.56
N SER A 42 10.70 2.26 -13.00
CA SER A 42 11.33 3.35 -13.75
C SER A 42 12.64 3.74 -13.06
N GLY A 43 13.77 3.25 -13.56
CA GLY A 43 15.06 3.33 -12.87
C GLY A 43 15.01 2.56 -11.54
N SER A 44 15.37 3.20 -10.43
CA SER A 44 15.31 2.59 -9.08
C SER A 44 13.93 2.64 -8.41
N HIS A 45 12.95 3.26 -9.07
CA HIS A 45 11.63 3.56 -8.50
C HIS A 45 10.60 2.51 -8.90
N HIS A 46 9.78 2.09 -7.92
CA HIS A 46 8.70 1.13 -8.06
C HIS A 46 7.39 1.90 -7.88
N ILE A 47 6.60 2.00 -8.94
CA ILE A 47 5.48 2.94 -9.03
C ILE A 47 4.17 2.16 -9.10
N PHE A 48 3.35 2.28 -8.08
CA PHE A 48 2.00 1.70 -8.02
C PHE A 48 0.94 2.73 -8.43
N LYS A 49 -0.05 2.27 -9.18
CA LYS A 49 -1.27 3.05 -9.46
C LYS A 49 -2.21 2.97 -8.25
N THR A 50 -3.00 4.01 -8.06
CA THR A 50 -4.03 4.07 -7.03
C THR A 50 -5.40 4.21 -7.70
N PRO A 51 -6.48 3.68 -7.10
CA PRO A 51 -7.79 3.63 -7.77
C PRO A 51 -8.59 4.93 -7.69
N TRP A 52 -8.06 5.99 -7.06
CA TRP A 52 -8.72 7.30 -7.00
C TRP A 52 -8.23 8.24 -8.10
N GLN A 53 -9.11 9.15 -8.51
CA GLN A 53 -8.81 10.17 -9.51
C GLN A 53 -7.73 11.15 -9.01
N GLY A 54 -6.85 11.55 -9.92
CA GLY A 54 -5.71 12.44 -9.65
C GLY A 54 -4.40 11.69 -9.39
N ASP A 55 -3.39 12.43 -8.94
CA ASP A 55 -2.10 11.90 -8.48
C ASP A 55 -2.05 12.17 -6.96
N PRO A 56 -1.80 11.15 -6.12
CA PRO A 56 -0.47 10.56 -6.11
C PRO A 56 -0.47 9.03 -6.28
N ARG A 57 0.34 8.58 -7.24
CA ARG A 57 0.91 7.24 -7.30
C ARG A 57 1.77 6.98 -6.07
N ILE A 58 1.91 5.72 -5.68
CA ILE A 58 2.87 5.34 -4.65
C ILE A 58 4.20 5.09 -5.35
N ASN A 59 5.20 5.89 -5.03
CA ASN A 59 6.55 5.75 -5.58
C ASN A 59 7.52 5.28 -4.49
N LEU A 60 7.95 4.03 -4.59
CA LEU A 60 8.81 3.36 -3.63
C LEU A 60 10.25 3.24 -4.15
N GLN A 61 11.21 3.38 -3.25
CA GLN A 61 12.64 3.28 -3.56
C GLN A 61 13.36 2.67 -2.35
N LYS A 62 14.13 1.62 -2.59
CA LYS A 62 14.90 0.95 -1.53
C LYS A 62 15.94 1.86 -0.88
N LEU A 63 16.17 1.69 0.42
CA LEU A 63 17.37 2.19 1.10
C LEU A 63 18.55 1.24 0.90
N LYS A 64 19.74 1.73 1.27
CA LYS A 64 20.89 0.85 1.54
C LYS A 64 20.49 -0.17 2.63
N GLY A 65 20.96 -1.41 2.50
CA GLY A 65 20.62 -2.48 3.44
C GLY A 65 19.25 -3.14 3.23
N ASN A 66 18.62 -2.96 2.07
CA ASN A 66 17.35 -3.62 1.68
C ASN A 66 16.14 -3.28 2.58
N LEU A 67 16.17 -2.14 3.27
CA LEU A 67 15.05 -1.63 4.07
C LEU A 67 14.20 -0.63 3.27
N ALA A 68 12.93 -0.54 3.62
CA ALA A 68 12.06 0.54 3.20
C ALA A 68 12.38 1.81 3.98
N LYS A 69 12.12 2.96 3.37
CA LYS A 69 12.18 4.25 4.09
C LYS A 69 10.98 4.32 5.04
N PRO A 70 11.14 4.66 6.33
CA PRO A 70 10.00 4.72 7.26
C PRO A 70 8.88 5.65 6.77
N TYR A 71 9.22 6.75 6.10
CA TYR A 71 8.20 7.63 5.51
C TYR A 71 7.42 6.97 4.36
N GLN A 72 8.03 6.05 3.62
CA GLN A 72 7.35 5.29 2.57
C GLN A 72 6.37 4.29 3.18
N VAL A 73 6.73 3.69 4.33
CA VAL A 73 5.79 2.85 5.10
C VAL A 73 4.58 3.68 5.55
N ARG A 74 4.81 4.86 6.14
CA ARG A 74 3.72 5.80 6.50
C ARG A 74 2.88 6.23 5.29
N GLN A 75 3.51 6.46 4.14
CA GLN A 75 2.81 6.80 2.92
C GLN A 75 1.88 5.67 2.47
N VAL A 76 2.37 4.43 2.47
CA VAL A 76 1.58 3.25 2.13
C VAL A 76 0.42 3.06 3.09
N LEU A 77 0.64 3.20 4.41
CA LEU A 77 -0.44 3.14 5.41
C LEU A 77 -1.55 4.16 5.14
N ARG A 78 -1.19 5.42 4.81
CA ARG A 78 -2.18 6.44 4.44
C ARG A 78 -2.94 6.07 3.16
N CYS A 79 -2.26 5.51 2.16
CA CYS A 79 -2.90 5.05 0.93
C CYS A 79 -3.86 3.88 1.17
N ILE A 80 -3.52 2.94 2.07
CA ILE A 80 -4.40 1.83 2.44
C ILE A 80 -5.65 2.35 3.15
N ARG A 81 -5.50 3.29 4.10
CA ARG A 81 -6.65 3.90 4.80
C ARG A 81 -7.59 4.61 3.82
N LYS A 82 -7.03 5.43 2.91
CA LYS A 82 -7.80 6.09 1.86
C LYS A 82 -8.53 5.09 0.95
N LEU A 83 -7.90 3.96 0.62
CA LEU A 83 -8.55 2.91 -0.17
C LEU A 83 -9.78 2.35 0.53
N LYS A 84 -9.71 2.11 1.84
CA LYS A 84 -10.85 1.65 2.65
C LYS A 84 -11.98 2.69 2.65
N GLU A 85 -11.66 3.95 2.91
CA GLU A 85 -12.66 5.04 2.89
C GLU A 85 -13.39 5.15 1.54
N ILE A 86 -12.68 4.93 0.41
CA ILE A 86 -13.29 4.95 -0.93
C ILE A 86 -14.19 3.74 -1.14
N LYS A 87 -13.76 2.54 -0.73
CA LYS A 87 -14.59 1.34 -0.80
C LYS A 87 -15.91 1.54 -0.03
N GLU A 88 -15.82 2.02 1.21
CA GLU A 88 -16.98 2.29 2.06
C GLU A 88 -17.94 3.31 1.43
N LYS A 89 -17.41 4.38 0.82
CA LYS A 89 -18.24 5.38 0.11
C LYS A 89 -18.93 4.79 -1.12
N ASN A 90 -18.20 4.03 -1.92
CA ASN A 90 -18.76 3.39 -3.12
C ASN A 90 -19.87 2.39 -2.73
N GLU A 91 -19.74 1.67 -1.62
CA GLU A 91 -20.80 0.78 -1.12
C GLU A 91 -22.05 1.53 -0.65
N GLN A 92 -21.89 2.73 -0.08
CA GLN A 92 -23.01 3.59 0.33
C GLN A 92 -23.73 4.25 -0.85
N GLU A 93 -23.01 4.62 -1.92
CA GLU A 93 -23.59 5.22 -3.12
C GLU A 93 -24.32 4.21 -4.02
N ASN A 94 -23.98 2.92 -3.92
CA ASN A 94 -24.61 1.83 -4.67
C ASN A 94 -25.74 1.12 -3.91
N LYS A 95 -26.14 1.66 -2.74
CA LYS A 95 -27.21 1.12 -1.89
C LYS A 95 -28.43 2.04 -1.89
#